data_AF-T1CBH4-F1
#
_entry.id   AF-T1CBH4-F1
#
_cell.length_a   1.000
_cell.length_b   1.000
_cell.length_c   1.000
_cell.angle_alpha   90.00
_cell.angle_beta   90.00
_cell.angle_gamma   90.00
#
_symmetry.space_group_name_H-M   'P 1'
#
loop_
_entity.id
_entity.type
_entity.pdbx_description
1 polymer ?
#
loop_
_entity_poly.entity_id
_entity_poly.type
_entity_poly.pdbx_seq_one_letter_code
_entity_poly.pdbx_strand_id
1 'polypeptide(L)' 'MLIIAHRGGSDLFPENTLKAFVGAEKLGCDAIECDVHLSR' A
#
# COMPACT_ATOMS: atom_id res chain seq x y z
N MET A 1 15.72 -3.24 9.22
CA MET A 1 15.37 -2.23 8.21
C MET A 1 13.91 -2.45 7.90
N LEU A 2 13.05 -1.42 7.99
CA LEU A 2 11.62 -1.56 7.68
C LEU A 2 11.38 -1.27 6.20
N ILE A 3 10.56 -2.11 5.55
CA ILE A 3 10.09 -1.94 4.19
C ILE A 3 8.62 -1.52 4.24
N ILE A 4 8.37 -0.27 3.85
CA ILE A 4 7.02 0.32 3.85
C ILE A 4 6.57 0.48 2.40
N ALA A 5 5.44 -0.15 2.05
CA ALA A 5 4.89 -0.08 0.71
C ALA A 5 4.15 1.26 0.51
N HIS A 6 4.81 2.22 -0.15
CA HIS A 6 4.24 3.52 -0.51
C HIS A 6 2.98 3.33 -1.37
N ARG A 7 1.83 3.79 -0.84
CA ARG A 7 0.49 3.65 -1.40
C ARG A 7 0.10 2.21 -1.78
N GLY A 8 0.64 1.23 -1.05
CA GLY A 8 0.47 -0.20 -1.36
C GLY A 8 1.44 -0.76 -2.42
N GLY A 9 2.52 -0.06 -2.73
CA GLY A 9 3.48 -0.48 -3.77
C GLY A 9 3.04 0.00 -5.15
N SER A 10 2.90 1.31 -5.30
CA SER A 10 2.38 2.01 -6.50
C SER A 10 3.04 1.63 -7.82
N ASP A 11 4.29 1.16 -7.78
CA ASP A 11 5.03 0.74 -8.98
C ASP A 11 4.58 -0.62 -9.52
N LEU A 12 3.95 -1.44 -8.68
CA LEU A 12 3.54 -2.81 -9.01
C LEU A 12 2.01 -2.98 -9.08
N PHE A 13 1.27 -2.14 -8.36
CA PHE A 13 -0.18 -2.21 -8.24
C PHE A 13 -0.82 -0.82 -8.35
N PRO A 14 -2.11 -0.72 -8.74
CA PRO A 14 -2.84 0.55 -8.69
C PRO A 14 -2.84 1.13 -7.27
N GLU A 15 -2.27 2.32 -7.09
CA GLU A 15 -2.07 2.96 -5.79
C GLU A 15 -3.35 3.11 -4.96
N ASN A 16 -3.23 3.08 -3.63
CA ASN A 16 -4.34 3.25 -2.67
C ASN A 16 -5.55 2.33 -2.92
N THR A 17 -5.31 1.12 -3.44
CA THR A 17 -6.35 0.09 -3.61
C THR A 17 -6.14 -1.09 -2.67
N LEU A 18 -7.23 -1.78 -2.30
CA LEU A 18 -7.13 -3.04 -1.56
C LEU A 18 -6.26 -4.09 -2.28
N LYS A 19 -6.25 -4.08 -3.62
CA LYS A 19 -5.39 -4.95 -4.42
C LYS A 19 -3.91 -4.68 -4.16
N ALA A 20 -3.51 -3.41 -4.09
CA ALA A 20 -2.14 -3.01 -3.76
C ALA A 20 -1.78 -3.41 -2.33
N PHE A 21 -2.67 -3.19 -1.37
CA PHE A 21 -2.43 -3.54 0.03
C PHE A 21 -2.24 -5.05 0.24
N VAL A 22 -3.11 -5.87 -0.36
CA VAL A 22 -2.95 -7.34 -0.34
C VAL A 22 -1.70 -7.79 -1.11
N GLY A 23 -1.33 -7.08 -2.17
CA GLY A 23 -0.08 -7.33 -2.91
C GLY A 23 1.16 -7.07 -2.06
N ALA A 24 1.22 -5.93 -1.38
CA ALA A 24 2.29 -5.54 -0.48
C ALA A 24 2.44 -6.50 0.71
N GLU A 25 1.34 -6.92 1.33
CA GLU A 25 1.33 -7.94 2.39
C GLU A 25 1.96 -9.25 1.89
N LYS A 26 1.56 -9.74 0.70
CA LYS A 26 2.08 -10.98 0.11
C LYS A 26 3.55 -10.89 -0.28
N LEU A 27 4.07 -9.69 -0.55
CA LEU A 27 5.49 -9.45 -0.80
C LEU A 27 6.31 -9.36 0.50
N GLY A 28 5.66 -9.40 1.67
CA GLY A 28 6.32 -9.38 2.97
C GLY A 28 6.78 -7.99 3.41
N CYS A 29 6.13 -6.92 2.94
CA CYS A 29 6.37 -5.58 3.47
C CYS A 29 5.96 -5.50 4.95
N ASP A 30 6.74 -4.78 5.77
CA ASP A 30 6.47 -4.63 7.20
C ASP A 30 5.26 -3.73 7.48
N ALA A 31 5.01 -2.78 6.59
CA ALA A 31 3.89 -1.85 6.68
C ALA A 31 3.43 -1.37 5.31
N ILE A 32 2.24 -0.77 5.29
CA ILE A 32 1.60 -0.18 4.11
C ILE A 32 1.31 1.27 4.45
N GLU A 33 1.74 2.18 3.58
CA GLU A 33 1.38 3.59 3.65
C GLU A 33 0.14 3.84 2.76
N CYS A 34 -0.74 4.76 3.17
CA CYS A 34 -1.93 5.11 2.42
C CYS A 34 -2.37 6.57 2.66
N ASP A 35 -3.02 7.14 1.63
CA ASP A 35 -3.62 8.47 1.70
C ASP A 35 -5.11 8.38 2.10
N VAL A 36 -5.55 9.20 3.06
CA VAL A 36 -6.94 9.26 3.51
C VAL A 36 -7.57 10.63 3.24
N HIS A 37 -8.87 10.64 2.93
CA HIS A 37 -9.63 11.86 2.65
C HIS A 37 -10.98 11.82 3.37
N LEU A 38 -11.48 12.99 3.77
CA LEU A 38 -12.81 13.12 4.37
C LEU A 38 -13.90 13.13 3.29
N SER A 39 -15.00 12.41 3.52
CA SER A 39 -16.18 12.49 2.67
C SER A 39 -16.93 13.81 2.90
N ARG A 40 -17.87 14.15 2.00
CA ARG A 40 -18.81 15.26 2.23
C ARG A 40 -19.75 14.99 3.39
#